data_AF-A0A8S3ESZ4-F1
#
_entry.id   AF-A0A8S3ESZ4-F1
#
_cell.length_a   1.000
_cell.length_b   1.000
_cell.length_c   1.000
_cell.angle_alpha   90.00
_cell.angle_beta   90.00
_cell.angle_gamma   90.00
#
_symmetry.space_group_name_H-M   'P 1'
#
loop_
_entity.id
_entity.type
_entity.pdbx_description
1 polymer ?
#
loop_
_entity_poly.entity_id
_entity_poly.type
_entity_poly.pdbx_seq_one_letter_code
_entity_poly.pdbx_strand_id
1 'polypeptide(L)' 'SLLTDEHIAGSPIVILGTKSDLPEAVTEEKLRQVLDIFSVITEVK' A
#
# COMPACT_ATOMS: atom_id res chain seq x y z
N SER A 1 -20.16 12.71 -2.44
CA SER A 1 -19.52 11.38 -2.52
C SER A 1 -18.34 11.40 -1.57
N LEU A 2 -18.18 10.39 -0.70
CA LEU A 2 -17.10 10.34 0.30
C LEU A 2 -15.74 9.92 -0.29
N LEU A 3 -15.71 9.51 -1.55
CA LEU A 3 -14.54 8.98 -2.26
C LEU A 3 -14.33 9.74 -3.56
N THR A 4 -14.26 11.07 -3.50
CA THR A 4 -13.73 11.83 -4.64
C THR A 4 -12.21 11.84 -4.58
N ASP A 5 -11.55 11.96 -5.73
CA ASP A 5 -10.09 11.97 -5.82
C ASP A 5 -9.46 13.04 -4.89
N GLU A 6 -10.12 14.18 -4.77
CA GLU A 6 -9.74 15.28 -3.86
C GLU A 6 -9.76 14.88 -2.38
N HIS A 7 -10.72 14.05 -1.95
CA HIS A 7 -10.76 13.55 -0.57
C HIS A 7 -9.69 12.47 -0.32
N ILE A 8 -9.34 11.68 -1.35
CA ILE A 8 -8.38 10.57 -1.23
C ILE A 8 -6.94 11.09 -1.24
N ALA A 9 -6.64 12.12 -2.05
CA ALA A 9 -5.28 12.63 -2.23
C ALA A 9 -4.60 13.13 -0.94
N GLY A 10 -5.38 13.62 0.03
CA GLY A 10 -4.87 14.09 1.33
C GLY A 10 -5.05 13.09 2.48
N SER A 11 -5.62 11.91 2.22
CA SER A 11 -5.93 10.94 3.26
C SER A 11 -4.78 9.95 3.45
N PRO A 12 -4.45 9.55 4.69
CA PRO A 12 -3.47 8.51 4.93
C PRO A 12 -3.95 7.17 4.35
N ILE A 13 -3.08 6.47 3.63
CA ILE A 13 -3.37 5.17 3.00
C ILE A 13 -2.61 4.07 3.73
N VAL A 14 -3.32 3.02 4.13
CA VAL A 14 -2.73 1.79 4.69
C VAL A 14 -2.90 0.66 3.68
N ILE A 15 -1.79 0.04 3.28
CA ILE A 15 -1.78 -1.11 2.36
C ILE A 15 -1.57 -2.38 3.18
N LEU A 16 -2.50 -3.33 3.08
CA LEU A 16 -2.42 -4.61 3.78
C LEU A 16 -2.04 -5.73 2.81
N GLY A 17 -0.85 -6.30 2.98
CA GLY A 17 -0.40 -7.51 2.29
C GLY A 17 -1.11 -8.76 2.82
N THR A 18 -2.39 -8.90 2.48
CA THR A 18 -3.23 -10.01 2.96
C THR A 18 -2.98 -11.31 2.19
N LYS A 19 -3.52 -12.42 2.71
CA LYS A 19 -3.38 -13.77 2.16
C LYS A 19 -1.94 -14.30 2.15
N SER A 20 -1.14 -13.91 3.14
CA SER A 20 0.24 -14.35 3.33
C SER A 20 0.39 -15.83 3.67
N ASP A 21 -0.72 -16.49 3.97
CA ASP A 21 -0.83 -17.93 4.21
C ASP A 21 -0.75 -18.76 2.93
N LEU A 22 -0.98 -18.15 1.76
CA LEU A 22 -0.96 -18.86 0.47
C LEU A 22 0.48 -19.08 -0.04
N PRO A 23 0.76 -20.21 -0.68
CA PRO A 23 2.10 -20.50 -1.19
C PRO A 23 2.55 -19.54 -2.31
N GLU A 24 1.61 -18.93 -3.03
CA GLU A 24 1.86 -17.91 -4.06
C GLU A 24 1.95 -16.48 -3.51
N ALA A 25 1.86 -16.30 -2.18
CA ALA A 25 1.93 -14.98 -1.57
C ALA A 25 3.26 -14.29 -1.90
N VAL A 26 3.17 -13.02 -2.31
CA VAL A 26 4.34 -12.21 -2.60
C VAL A 26 4.95 -11.67 -1.31
N THR A 27 6.28 -11.47 -1.31
CA THR A 27 6.95 -10.81 -0.20
C THR A 27 6.53 -9.34 -0.10
N GLU A 28 6.68 -8.75 1.08
CA GLU A 28 6.44 -7.32 1.27
C GLU A 28 7.30 -6.47 0.33
N GLU A 29 8.58 -6.82 0.15
CA GLU A 29 9.47 -6.14 -0.79
C GLU A 29 8.91 -6.18 -2.21
N LYS A 30 8.43 -7.35 -2.65
CA LYS A 30 7.84 -7.49 -3.99
C LYS A 30 6.53 -6.72 -4.11
N LEU A 31 5.70 -6.70 -3.07
CA LEU A 31 4.49 -5.89 -3.01
C LEU A 31 4.83 -4.39 -3.15
N ARG A 32 5.87 -3.92 -2.45
CA ARG A 32 6.35 -2.55 -2.56
C ARG A 32 6.86 -2.21 -3.96
N GLN A 33 7.52 -3.15 -4.64
CA GLN A 33 8.00 -2.98 -6.02
C GLN A 33 6.84 -2.91 -7.02
N VAL A 34 5.86 -3.80 -6.89
CA VAL A 34 4.72 -3.87 -7.81
C VAL A 34 3.82 -2.65 -7.69
N LEU A 35 3.63 -2.14 -6.47
CA LEU A 35 2.85 -0.94 -6.20
C LEU A 35 3.65 0.36 -6.36
N ASP A 36 4.94 0.27 -6.69
CA ASP A 36 5.86 1.41 -6.85
C ASP A 36 5.86 2.39 -5.66
N ILE A 37 5.72 1.87 -4.44
CA ILE A 37 5.55 2.69 -3.23
C ILE A 37 6.86 3.15 -2.58
N PHE A 38 8.02 2.76 -3.11
CA PHE A 38 9.32 3.16 -2.55
C PHE A 38 9.59 4.66 -2.57
N SER A 39 8.89 5.42 -3.41
CA SER A 39 8.98 6.88 -3.48
C SER A 39 8.06 7.62 -2.50
N VAL A 40 7.13 6.92 -1.84
CA VAL A 40 6.01 7.54 -1.08
C VAL A 40 6.08 7.26 0.43
N ILE A 41 6.91 6.32 0.89
CA ILE A 41 6.94 5.94 2.32
C ILE A 41 7.76 6.95 3.13
N THR A 42 7.09 7.78 3.91
CA THR A 42 7.68 8.35 5.13
C THR A 42 7.51 7.32 6.24
N GLU A 43 8.64 6.76 6.70
CA GLU A 43 8.64 5.82 7.82
C GLU A 43 8.22 6.56 9.10
N VAL A 44 7.07 6.18 9.68
CA VAL A 44 6.66 6.72 10.98
C VAL A 44 7.47 5.98 12.05
N LYS A 45 8.50 6.66 12.57
CA LYS A 45 9.30 6.20 13.71
C LYS A 45 8.53 6.23 15.03
#